data_AF-A0A225DIW6-F1
#
_entry.id   AF-A0A225DIW6-F1
#
_cell.length_a   1.000
_cell.length_b   1.000
_cell.length_c   1.000
_cell.angle_alpha   90.00
_cell.angle_beta   90.00
_cell.angle_gamma   90.00
#
_symmetry.space_group_name_H-M   'P 1'
#
loop_
_entity.id
_entity.type
_entity.pdbx_description
1 polymer ?
#
loop_
_entity_poly.entity_id
_entity_poly.type
_entity_poly.pdbx_seq_one_letter_code
_entity_poly.pdbx_strand_id
1 'polypeptide(L)'
;MEYGDASDCDLLVVLTDAARQNPAIANDAYARVWAALEPLDLELPKATGTFSSPTSEQHLCDKRNVGAPDEDLRVLAKRLLLLLETQPVYNDDEYEKLITGVVNSYAEGYVDRKPTKEWVFLLNDLIRYFRSLCVNYQWDFRTEHMKWPLRNTKLRHSRLAMYGGLLLLLGQCSLETTDKVAWLRRRLRMTPLERIAWTYTSNGEDVAKLLGFYETFLSEISKSEVRTALNKAEPNSYEKRYEIPSYKALKDNSDGFVAELLRFTLARGGTWSSRFFEYLIY
;
A
#
# COMPACT_ATOMS: atom_id res chain seq x y z
N MET A 1 -1.53 10.31 -3.12
CA MET A 1 -0.16 9.97 -3.54
C MET A 1 0.73 11.17 -3.24
N GLU A 2 1.96 10.94 -2.80
CA GLU A 2 2.99 11.98 -2.69
C GLU A 2 3.38 12.40 -4.11
N TYR A 3 2.72 13.40 -4.71
CA TYR A 3 3.07 13.89 -6.03
C TYR A 3 3.86 15.20 -5.91
N GLY A 4 4.99 15.28 -6.60
CA GLY A 4 5.83 16.48 -6.72
C GLY A 4 6.87 16.30 -7.81
N ASP A 5 7.57 17.37 -8.19
CA ASP A 5 8.47 17.46 -9.36
C ASP A 5 9.67 16.48 -9.37
N ALA A 6 9.85 15.71 -8.29
CA ALA A 6 10.91 14.71 -8.13
C ALA A 6 10.35 13.38 -7.61
N SER A 7 9.25 12.90 -8.23
CA SER A 7 8.59 11.64 -7.91
C SER A 7 8.98 10.56 -8.92
N ASP A 8 9.48 9.42 -8.43
CA ASP A 8 9.80 8.24 -9.25
C ASP A 8 8.53 7.72 -9.96
N CYS A 9 8.67 7.13 -11.15
CA CYS A 9 7.56 6.44 -11.82
C CYS A 9 7.46 5.01 -11.30
N ASP A 10 6.50 4.77 -10.42
CA ASP A 10 6.15 3.45 -9.91
C ASP A 10 5.08 2.79 -10.80
N LEU A 11 5.51 2.07 -11.84
CA LEU A 11 4.61 1.39 -12.78
C LEU A 11 4.57 -0.12 -12.59
N LEU A 12 3.37 -0.67 -12.42
CA LEU A 12 3.14 -2.12 -12.52
C LEU A 12 2.84 -2.52 -13.97
N VAL A 13 3.79 -3.22 -14.58
CA VAL A 13 3.59 -3.83 -15.91
C VAL A 13 2.97 -5.21 -15.76
N VAL A 14 1.73 -5.36 -16.20
CA VAL A 14 0.99 -6.62 -16.20
C VAL A 14 0.86 -7.11 -17.64
N LEU A 15 1.46 -8.26 -17.92
CA LEU A 15 1.43 -8.91 -19.22
C LEU A 15 0.36 -9.99 -19.24
N THR A 16 -0.05 -10.41 -20.44
CA THR A 16 -0.82 -11.65 -20.59
C THR A 16 -0.01 -12.84 -20.10
N ASP A 17 -0.68 -13.88 -19.61
CA ASP A 17 0.01 -15.07 -19.09
C ASP A 17 0.90 -15.74 -20.15
N ALA A 18 0.42 -15.80 -21.39
CA ALA A 18 1.18 -16.34 -22.52
C ALA A 18 2.48 -15.55 -22.77
N ALA A 19 2.43 -14.22 -22.73
CA ALA A 19 3.63 -13.39 -22.88
C ALA A 19 4.56 -13.54 -21.68
N ARG A 20 4.00 -13.66 -20.46
CA ARG A 20 4.79 -13.79 -19.23
C ARG A 20 5.55 -15.11 -19.13
N GLN A 21 5.02 -16.19 -19.70
CA GLN A 21 5.67 -17.51 -19.69
C GLN A 21 6.95 -17.58 -20.53
N ASN A 22 7.13 -16.68 -21.50
CA ASN A 22 8.35 -16.61 -22.31
C ASN A 22 9.23 -15.43 -21.84
N PRO A 23 10.39 -15.68 -21.21
CA PRO A 23 11.24 -14.61 -20.68
C PRO A 23 11.69 -13.58 -21.71
N ALA A 24 11.96 -14.00 -22.96
CA ALA A 24 12.37 -13.08 -24.01
C ALA A 24 11.24 -12.12 -24.40
N ILE A 25 10.03 -12.65 -24.58
CA ILE A 25 8.83 -11.84 -24.89
C ILE A 25 8.50 -10.92 -23.71
N ALA A 26 8.55 -11.43 -22.48
CA ALA A 26 8.25 -10.65 -21.29
C ALA A 26 9.23 -9.48 -21.11
N ASN A 27 10.53 -9.72 -21.31
CA ASN A 27 11.56 -8.68 -21.21
C ASN A 27 11.43 -7.64 -22.34
N ASP A 28 11.17 -8.07 -23.57
CA ASP A 28 10.92 -7.15 -24.69
C ASP A 28 9.68 -6.28 -24.44
N ALA A 29 8.56 -6.88 -24.05
CA ALA A 29 7.33 -6.14 -23.76
C ALA A 29 7.53 -5.14 -22.61
N TYR A 30 8.22 -5.53 -21.54
CA TYR A 30 8.55 -4.64 -20.43
C TYR A 30 9.44 -3.47 -20.88
N ALA A 31 10.49 -3.75 -21.68
CA ALA A 31 11.38 -2.72 -22.21
C ALA A 31 10.63 -1.74 -23.12
N ARG A 32 9.70 -2.22 -23.95
CA ARG A 32 8.87 -1.39 -24.83
C ARG A 32 7.94 -0.45 -24.07
N VAL A 33 7.40 -0.87 -22.93
CA VAL A 33 6.60 0.02 -22.07
C VAL A 33 7.46 1.17 -21.57
N TRP A 34 8.65 0.90 -21.04
CA TRP A 34 9.55 1.94 -20.56
C TRP A 34 10.08 2.85 -21.67
N ALA A 35 10.37 2.30 -22.87
CA ALA A 35 10.73 3.10 -24.04
C ALA A 35 9.59 4.06 -24.45
N ALA A 36 8.32 3.65 -24.31
CA ALA A 36 7.19 4.52 -24.60
C ALA A 36 7.03 5.67 -23.58
N LEU A 37 7.59 5.53 -22.38
CA LEU A 37 7.55 6.53 -21.31
C LEU A 37 8.81 7.40 -21.27
N GLU A 38 9.83 7.11 -22.06
CA GLU A 38 11.06 7.90 -22.17
C GLU A 38 10.82 9.40 -22.40
N PRO A 39 9.85 9.83 -23.25
CA PRO A 39 9.58 11.26 -23.44
C PRO A 39 9.05 12.01 -22.20
N LEU A 40 8.62 11.28 -21.16
CA LEU A 40 8.13 11.87 -19.91
C LEU A 40 9.25 12.19 -18.90
N ASP A 41 10.51 11.83 -19.22
CA ASP A 41 11.69 12.08 -18.39
C ASP A 41 11.53 11.59 -16.93
N LEU A 42 10.93 10.40 -16.78
CA LEU A 42 10.68 9.79 -15.49
C LEU A 42 11.84 8.88 -15.06
N GLU A 43 12.20 8.93 -13.77
CA GLU A 43 13.19 8.01 -13.22
C GLU A 43 12.70 6.56 -13.29
N LEU A 44 13.58 5.66 -13.75
CA LEU A 44 13.31 4.23 -13.79
C LEU A 44 13.19 3.63 -12.38
N PRO A 45 12.36 2.60 -12.20
CA PRO A 45 12.26 1.92 -10.93
C PRO A 45 13.60 1.27 -10.58
N LYS A 46 13.89 1.17 -9.29
CA LYS A 46 15.08 0.46 -8.80
C LYS A 46 15.12 -0.96 -9.36
N ALA A 47 16.26 -1.38 -9.90
CA ALA A 47 16.44 -2.70 -10.50
C ALA A 47 16.10 -3.89 -9.58
N THR A 48 16.25 -3.71 -8.27
CA THR A 48 15.91 -4.73 -7.25
C THR A 48 14.53 -4.54 -6.62
N GLY A 49 13.80 -3.49 -7.00
CA GLY A 49 12.51 -3.12 -6.43
C GLY A 49 11.33 -3.93 -6.98
N THR A 50 10.17 -3.75 -6.37
CA THR A 50 8.92 -4.43 -6.76
C THR A 50 8.55 -4.19 -8.22
N PHE A 51 8.79 -2.98 -8.74
CA PHE A 51 8.40 -2.59 -10.10
C PHE A 51 9.39 -3.02 -11.19
N SER A 52 10.54 -3.62 -10.83
CA SER A 52 11.63 -3.91 -11.79
C SER A 52 11.36 -5.04 -12.77
N SER A 53 10.21 -5.72 -12.65
CA SER A 53 9.88 -6.89 -13.44
C SER A 53 8.38 -6.94 -13.76
N PRO A 54 7.99 -7.46 -14.93
CA PRO A 54 6.58 -7.64 -15.25
C PRO A 54 5.96 -8.77 -14.43
N THR A 55 4.64 -8.70 -14.27
CA THR A 55 3.81 -9.77 -13.70
C THR A 55 2.71 -10.18 -14.69
N SER A 56 1.82 -11.09 -14.29
CA SER A 56 0.62 -11.44 -15.04
C SER A 56 -0.55 -11.70 -14.09
N GLU A 57 -1.76 -11.85 -14.63
CA GLU A 57 -2.94 -12.21 -13.84
C GLU A 57 -2.74 -13.54 -13.11
N GLN A 58 -2.24 -14.58 -13.77
CA GLN A 58 -1.96 -15.86 -13.13
C GLN A 58 -0.99 -15.72 -11.95
N HIS A 59 0.11 -14.98 -12.10
CA HIS A 59 1.04 -14.76 -11.00
C HIS A 59 0.39 -14.09 -9.79
N LEU A 60 -0.52 -13.15 -10.01
CA LEU A 60 -1.19 -12.40 -8.94
C LEU A 60 -2.32 -13.21 -8.31
N CYS A 61 -3.06 -13.99 -9.10
CA CYS A 61 -4.32 -14.62 -8.68
C CYS A 61 -4.21 -16.13 -8.40
N ASP A 62 -3.09 -16.79 -8.71
CA ASP A 62 -2.94 -18.24 -8.52
C ASP A 62 -2.93 -18.62 -7.04
N LYS A 63 -4.03 -19.25 -6.60
CA LYS A 63 -4.25 -19.68 -5.21
C LYS A 63 -3.22 -20.68 -4.69
N ARG A 64 -2.50 -21.36 -5.56
CA ARG A 64 -1.40 -22.23 -5.14
C ARG A 64 -0.24 -21.44 -4.57
N ASN A 65 -0.13 -20.16 -4.94
CA ASN A 65 0.94 -19.25 -4.53
C ASN A 65 0.48 -18.25 -3.46
N VAL A 66 -0.77 -17.77 -3.50
CA VAL A 66 -1.26 -16.76 -2.53
C VAL A 66 -1.12 -17.31 -1.10
N GLY A 67 -0.23 -16.73 -0.30
CA GLY A 67 0.02 -17.14 1.09
C GLY A 67 0.87 -18.40 1.23
N ALA A 68 1.43 -18.94 0.15
CA ALA A 68 2.35 -20.07 0.21
C ALA A 68 3.65 -19.70 0.96
N PRO A 69 4.29 -20.64 1.68
CA PRO A 69 5.54 -20.37 2.41
C PRO A 69 6.68 -19.84 1.53
N ASP A 70 6.71 -20.23 0.26
CA ASP A 70 7.71 -19.89 -0.74
C ASP A 70 7.23 -18.84 -1.76
N GLU A 71 6.12 -18.15 -1.47
CA GLU A 71 5.63 -17.08 -2.33
C GLU A 71 6.67 -15.95 -2.47
N ASP A 72 6.96 -15.53 -3.71
CA ASP A 72 7.84 -14.40 -3.98
C ASP A 72 7.25 -13.10 -3.40
N LEU A 73 7.98 -12.46 -2.47
CA LEU A 73 7.57 -11.22 -1.81
C LEU A 73 7.27 -10.08 -2.80
N ARG A 74 7.87 -10.09 -4.00
CA ARG A 74 7.54 -9.11 -5.05
C ARG A 74 6.16 -9.36 -5.63
N VAL A 75 5.75 -10.62 -5.78
CA VAL A 75 4.39 -10.96 -6.24
C VAL A 75 3.37 -10.53 -5.20
N LEU A 76 3.64 -10.85 -3.91
CA LEU A 76 2.84 -10.34 -2.79
C LEU A 76 2.73 -8.81 -2.84
N ALA A 77 3.84 -8.10 -2.94
CA ALA A 77 3.86 -6.65 -2.97
C ALA A 77 3.05 -6.09 -4.15
N LYS A 78 3.22 -6.61 -5.37
CA LYS A 78 2.44 -6.17 -6.54
C LYS A 78 0.94 -6.38 -6.33
N ARG A 79 0.54 -7.54 -5.78
CA ARG A 79 -0.86 -7.86 -5.50
C ARG A 79 -1.48 -6.92 -4.48
N LEU A 80 -0.79 -6.63 -3.37
CA LEU A 80 -1.34 -5.71 -2.37
C LEU A 80 -1.30 -4.27 -2.87
N LEU A 81 -0.27 -3.84 -3.60
CA LEU A 81 -0.24 -2.50 -4.19
C LEU A 81 -1.43 -2.25 -5.12
N LEU A 82 -1.84 -3.24 -5.93
CA LEU A 82 -3.06 -3.20 -6.75
C LEU A 82 -4.32 -2.91 -5.92
N LEU A 83 -4.41 -3.46 -4.71
CA LEU A 83 -5.54 -3.23 -3.82
C LEU A 83 -5.40 -1.92 -3.02
N LEU A 84 -4.20 -1.38 -2.86
CA LEU A 84 -3.93 -0.27 -1.96
C LEU A 84 -4.01 1.09 -2.66
N GLU A 85 -3.30 1.28 -3.77
CA GLU A 85 -3.05 2.63 -4.28
C GLU A 85 -2.89 2.75 -5.81
N THR A 86 -3.16 1.72 -6.60
CA THR A 86 -3.00 1.81 -8.06
C THR A 86 -4.12 2.59 -8.74
N GLN A 87 -3.79 3.14 -9.92
CA GLN A 87 -4.72 3.69 -10.89
C GLN A 87 -4.35 3.17 -12.29
N PRO A 88 -5.32 2.93 -13.18
CA PRO A 88 -5.01 2.52 -14.54
C PRO A 88 -4.38 3.68 -15.31
N VAL A 89 -3.26 3.42 -15.99
CA VAL A 89 -2.66 4.32 -16.98
C VAL A 89 -2.89 3.84 -18.42
N TYR A 90 -3.35 2.60 -18.56
CA TYR A 90 -3.67 1.96 -19.83
C TYR A 90 -4.76 0.92 -19.61
N ASN A 91 -5.74 0.91 -20.51
CA ASN A 91 -6.80 -0.10 -20.61
C ASN A 91 -7.55 -0.36 -19.29
N ASP A 92 -8.46 0.56 -18.96
CA ASP A 92 -9.29 0.51 -17.75
C ASP A 92 -10.09 -0.81 -17.63
N ASP A 93 -10.55 -1.38 -18.74
CA ASP A 93 -11.30 -2.64 -18.74
C ASP A 93 -10.45 -3.82 -18.25
N GLU A 94 -9.21 -3.93 -18.72
CA GLU A 94 -8.28 -4.97 -18.26
C GLU A 94 -7.82 -4.74 -16.82
N TYR A 95 -7.66 -3.47 -16.41
CA TYR A 95 -7.40 -3.13 -15.01
C TYR A 95 -8.55 -3.59 -14.11
N GLU A 96 -9.79 -3.30 -14.47
CA GLU A 96 -10.97 -3.70 -13.70
C GLU A 96 -11.13 -5.23 -13.64
N LYS A 97 -10.83 -5.94 -14.74
CA LYS A 97 -10.77 -7.41 -14.73
C LYS A 97 -9.70 -7.93 -13.76
N LEU A 98 -8.50 -7.36 -13.80
CA LEU A 98 -7.40 -7.76 -12.92
C LEU A 98 -7.73 -7.54 -11.45
N ILE A 99 -8.22 -6.36 -11.08
CA ILE A 99 -8.67 -6.07 -9.69
C ILE A 99 -9.75 -7.05 -9.26
N THR A 100 -10.69 -7.37 -10.16
CA THR A 100 -11.74 -8.36 -9.91
C THR A 100 -11.16 -9.75 -9.66
N GLY A 101 -10.20 -10.20 -10.48
CA GLY A 101 -9.50 -11.46 -10.30
C GLY A 101 -8.79 -11.54 -8.95
N VAL A 102 -8.05 -10.49 -8.58
CA VAL A 102 -7.36 -10.42 -7.29
C VAL A 102 -8.34 -10.47 -6.12
N VAL A 103 -9.40 -9.67 -6.12
CA VAL A 103 -10.41 -9.71 -5.04
C VAL A 103 -11.08 -11.08 -4.95
N ASN A 104 -11.43 -11.68 -6.09
CA ASN A 104 -12.03 -13.00 -6.13
C ASN A 104 -11.09 -14.08 -5.58
N SER A 105 -9.78 -13.96 -5.80
CA SER A 105 -8.79 -14.91 -5.25
C SER A 105 -8.81 -14.96 -3.71
N TYR A 106 -9.14 -13.85 -3.04
CA TYR A 106 -9.32 -13.80 -1.59
C TYR A 106 -10.75 -14.15 -1.14
N ALA A 107 -11.73 -13.98 -2.03
CA ALA A 107 -13.13 -14.21 -1.72
C ALA A 107 -13.52 -15.69 -1.78
N GLU A 108 -12.94 -16.42 -2.74
CA GLU A 108 -13.45 -17.71 -3.20
C GLU A 108 -13.50 -18.77 -2.10
N GLY A 109 -14.67 -19.39 -1.94
CA GLY A 109 -14.87 -20.42 -0.93
C GLY A 109 -15.11 -19.86 0.48
N TYR A 110 -15.17 -18.54 0.64
CA TYR A 110 -15.28 -17.87 1.94
C TYR A 110 -16.36 -16.79 1.94
N VAL A 111 -16.01 -15.51 1.72
CA VAL A 111 -16.97 -14.39 1.79
C VAL A 111 -17.93 -14.37 0.60
N ASP A 112 -17.55 -14.96 -0.53
CA ASP A 112 -18.41 -15.13 -1.72
C ASP A 112 -19.60 -16.08 -1.45
N ARG A 113 -19.38 -17.13 -0.66
CA ARG A 113 -20.39 -18.14 -0.30
C ARG A 113 -21.15 -17.80 0.97
N LYS A 114 -20.51 -17.09 1.90
CA LYS A 114 -21.08 -16.69 3.18
C LYS A 114 -20.69 -15.24 3.47
N PRO A 115 -21.48 -14.26 2.97
CA PRO A 115 -21.22 -12.84 3.17
C PRO A 115 -21.22 -12.41 4.64
N THR A 116 -21.72 -13.24 5.56
CA THR A 116 -21.61 -13.02 7.02
C THR A 116 -20.21 -13.26 7.57
N LYS A 117 -19.30 -13.85 6.80
CA LYS A 117 -17.89 -14.02 7.17
C LYS A 117 -17.06 -12.78 6.84
N GLU A 118 -15.91 -12.61 7.49
CA GLU A 118 -15.01 -11.48 7.24
C GLU A 118 -13.96 -11.74 6.16
N TRP A 119 -13.29 -10.70 5.70
CA TRP A 119 -12.17 -10.83 4.75
C TRP A 119 -10.88 -11.35 5.41
N VAL A 120 -10.98 -12.43 6.19
CA VAL A 120 -9.89 -12.94 7.05
C VAL A 120 -8.60 -13.16 6.27
N PHE A 121 -8.68 -13.82 5.11
CA PHE A 121 -7.49 -14.13 4.34
C PHE A 121 -6.82 -12.86 3.78
N LEU A 122 -7.61 -11.95 3.21
CA LEU A 122 -7.12 -10.66 2.74
C LEU A 122 -6.58 -9.78 3.87
N LEU A 123 -7.23 -9.79 5.04
CA LEU A 123 -6.79 -9.06 6.23
C LEU A 123 -5.43 -9.56 6.70
N ASN A 124 -5.25 -10.87 6.79
CA ASN A 124 -3.96 -11.49 7.14
C ASN A 124 -2.89 -11.17 6.10
N ASP A 125 -3.21 -11.20 4.81
CA ASP A 125 -2.25 -10.91 3.76
C ASP A 125 -1.85 -9.43 3.70
N LEU A 126 -2.80 -8.53 3.99
CA LEU A 126 -2.55 -7.10 4.16
C LEU A 126 -1.62 -6.83 5.35
N ILE A 127 -1.89 -7.44 6.50
CA ILE A 127 -1.05 -7.34 7.71
C ILE A 127 0.33 -7.92 7.43
N ARG A 128 0.41 -9.09 6.77
CA ARG A 128 1.66 -9.73 6.35
C ARG A 128 2.48 -8.80 5.49
N TYR A 129 1.89 -8.24 4.43
CA TYR A 129 2.56 -7.27 3.56
C TYR A 129 3.09 -6.06 4.32
N PHE A 130 2.27 -5.45 5.19
CA PHE A 130 2.71 -4.28 5.95
C PHE A 130 3.81 -4.61 6.96
N ARG A 131 3.76 -5.78 7.60
CA ARG A 131 4.84 -6.28 8.49
C ARG A 131 6.11 -6.56 7.70
N SER A 132 6.02 -7.14 6.50
CA SER A 132 7.15 -7.32 5.59
C SER A 132 7.78 -5.99 5.20
N LEU A 133 6.98 -4.96 4.90
CA LEU A 133 7.50 -3.61 4.72
C LEU A 133 8.27 -3.15 5.96
N CYS A 134 7.64 -3.16 7.15
CA CYS A 134 8.28 -2.75 8.40
C CYS A 134 9.62 -3.46 8.66
N VAL A 135 9.69 -4.77 8.39
CA VAL A 135 10.93 -5.56 8.53
C VAL A 135 11.96 -5.19 7.47
N ASN A 136 11.56 -4.95 6.21
CA ASN A 136 12.45 -4.45 5.17
C ASN A 136 13.03 -3.08 5.54
N TYR A 137 12.28 -2.20 6.18
CA TYR A 137 12.82 -0.94 6.70
C TYR A 137 13.89 -1.18 7.78
N GLN A 138 13.79 -2.24 8.58
CA GLN A 138 14.83 -2.64 9.54
C GLN A 138 16.05 -3.28 8.86
N TRP A 139 15.89 -3.85 7.66
CA TRP A 139 16.99 -4.30 6.82
C TRP A 139 17.71 -3.13 6.15
N ASP A 140 16.97 -2.21 5.55
CA ASP A 140 17.46 -0.96 4.98
C ASP A 140 18.22 -0.15 6.03
N PHE A 141 17.73 -0.19 7.28
CA PHE A 141 18.45 0.38 8.41
C PHE A 141 19.88 -0.15 8.54
N ARG A 142 20.14 -1.43 8.25
CA ARG A 142 21.48 -2.05 8.39
C ARG A 142 22.35 -1.91 7.15
N THR A 143 21.75 -1.57 6.01
CA THR A 143 22.41 -1.67 4.69
C THR A 143 22.45 -0.35 3.93
N GLU A 144 21.57 0.61 4.26
CA GLU A 144 21.39 1.90 3.57
C GLU A 144 21.15 3.07 4.57
N HIS A 145 22.00 3.18 5.61
CA HIS A 145 21.85 4.14 6.73
C HIS A 145 21.49 5.59 6.32
N MET A 146 22.04 6.10 5.23
CA MET A 146 21.85 7.49 4.79
C MET A 146 20.42 7.80 4.31
N LYS A 147 19.72 6.81 3.75
CA LYS A 147 18.36 6.99 3.20
C LYS A 147 17.26 6.64 4.20
N TRP A 148 17.65 6.13 5.37
CA TRP A 148 16.71 5.62 6.36
C TRP A 148 15.74 6.68 6.92
N PRO A 149 16.16 7.92 7.27
CA PRO A 149 15.24 8.90 7.84
C PRO A 149 14.08 9.24 6.91
N LEU A 150 14.35 9.54 5.64
CA LEU A 150 13.30 9.78 4.64
C LEU A 150 12.39 8.56 4.47
N ARG A 151 12.99 7.38 4.35
CA ARG A 151 12.27 6.10 4.25
C ARG A 151 11.34 5.89 5.44
N ASN A 152 11.82 6.09 6.67
CA ASN A 152 11.03 5.91 7.88
C ASN A 152 9.88 6.92 7.96
N THR A 153 10.12 8.18 7.57
CA THR A 153 9.06 9.19 7.47
C THR A 153 7.96 8.73 6.52
N LYS A 154 8.29 8.25 5.31
CA LYS A 154 7.30 7.74 4.35
C LYS A 154 6.55 6.51 4.88
N LEU A 155 7.23 5.59 5.56
CA LEU A 155 6.60 4.42 6.18
C LEU A 155 5.49 4.85 7.15
N ARG A 156 5.81 5.83 8.01
CA ARG A 156 4.94 6.28 9.10
C ARG A 156 3.79 7.19 8.66
N HIS A 157 3.77 7.63 7.40
CA HIS A 157 2.70 8.48 6.85
C HIS A 157 2.06 7.83 5.62
N SER A 158 2.65 7.96 4.43
CA SER A 158 2.03 7.49 3.20
C SER A 158 1.78 5.99 3.16
N ARG A 159 2.76 5.16 3.52
CA ARG A 159 2.59 3.70 3.55
C ARG A 159 1.57 3.28 4.61
N LEU A 160 1.55 3.97 5.75
CA LEU A 160 0.55 3.76 6.79
C LEU A 160 -0.85 4.20 6.34
N ALA A 161 -0.98 5.30 5.58
CA ALA A 161 -2.26 5.76 5.03
C ALA A 161 -2.80 4.77 3.98
N MET A 162 -1.95 4.22 3.11
CA MET A 162 -2.33 3.13 2.19
C MET A 162 -2.89 1.92 2.95
N TYR A 163 -2.08 1.40 3.88
CA TYR A 163 -2.43 0.25 4.70
C TYR A 163 -3.71 0.51 5.49
N GLY A 164 -3.76 1.64 6.19
CA GLY A 164 -4.90 2.08 6.99
C GLY A 164 -6.17 2.24 6.17
N GLY A 165 -6.08 2.80 4.96
CA GLY A 165 -7.23 2.95 4.07
C GLY A 165 -7.91 1.63 3.75
N LEU A 166 -7.15 0.59 3.37
CA LEU A 166 -7.74 -0.74 3.15
C LEU A 166 -8.16 -1.41 4.46
N LEU A 167 -7.38 -1.29 5.53
CA LEU A 167 -7.71 -1.86 6.84
C LEU A 167 -9.06 -1.34 7.36
N LEU A 168 -9.28 -0.03 7.30
CA LEU A 168 -10.52 0.62 7.72
C LEU A 168 -11.69 0.20 6.83
N LEU A 169 -11.48 0.04 5.52
CA LEU A 169 -12.51 -0.52 4.63
C LEU A 169 -12.88 -1.95 5.01
N LEU A 170 -11.91 -2.81 5.34
CA LEU A 170 -12.20 -4.19 5.76
C LEU A 170 -12.96 -4.22 7.09
N GLY A 171 -12.61 -3.33 8.02
CA GLY A 171 -13.36 -3.12 9.27
C GLY A 171 -14.80 -2.67 8.99
N GLN A 172 -15.00 -1.67 8.15
CA GLN A 172 -16.33 -1.18 7.77
C GLN A 172 -17.13 -2.20 6.96
N CYS A 173 -16.47 -2.99 6.10
CA CYS A 173 -17.08 -4.06 5.32
C CYS A 173 -17.68 -5.15 6.22
N SER A 174 -17.22 -5.27 7.48
CA SER A 174 -17.81 -6.22 8.43
C SER A 174 -19.30 -5.98 8.73
N LEU A 175 -19.80 -4.77 8.47
CA LEU A 175 -21.22 -4.41 8.59
C LEU A 175 -22.05 -4.82 7.37
N GLU A 176 -21.42 -5.11 6.23
CA GLU A 176 -22.10 -5.59 5.02
C GLU A 176 -22.39 -7.09 5.15
N THR A 177 -23.57 -7.53 4.73
CA THR A 177 -24.00 -8.94 4.87
C THR A 177 -24.65 -9.51 3.62
N THR A 178 -24.71 -8.73 2.54
CA THR A 178 -25.34 -9.12 1.27
C THR A 178 -24.29 -9.49 0.23
N ASP A 179 -23.44 -8.54 -0.13
CA ASP A 179 -22.42 -8.74 -1.18
C ASP A 179 -21.14 -7.98 -0.83
N LYS A 180 -20.33 -8.60 0.04
CA LYS A 180 -19.04 -8.05 0.46
C LYS A 180 -18.07 -7.87 -0.72
N VAL A 181 -18.14 -8.73 -1.74
CA VAL A 181 -17.24 -8.70 -2.91
C VAL A 181 -17.49 -7.46 -3.75
N ALA A 182 -18.73 -7.24 -4.19
CA ALA A 182 -19.10 -6.05 -4.94
C ALA A 182 -19.00 -4.78 -4.08
N TRP A 183 -19.25 -4.88 -2.78
CA TRP A 183 -19.02 -3.77 -1.85
C TRP A 183 -17.55 -3.33 -1.87
N LEU A 184 -16.62 -4.26 -1.64
CA LEU A 184 -15.18 -3.95 -1.56
C LEU A 184 -14.67 -3.41 -2.90
N ARG A 185 -14.98 -4.09 -4.01
CA ARG A 185 -14.55 -3.67 -5.36
C ARG A 185 -14.92 -2.21 -5.68
N ARG A 186 -16.14 -1.79 -5.35
CA ARG A 186 -16.57 -0.39 -5.56
C ARG A 186 -15.73 0.61 -4.77
N ARG A 187 -15.27 0.27 -3.56
CA ARG A 187 -14.47 1.16 -2.71
C ARG A 187 -12.97 1.10 -3.03
N LEU A 188 -12.50 0.05 -3.72
CA LEU A 188 -11.11 0.00 -4.18
C LEU A 188 -10.77 1.08 -5.22
N ARG A 189 -11.77 1.65 -5.89
CA ARG A 189 -11.60 2.81 -6.78
C ARG A 189 -11.22 4.10 -6.07
N MET A 190 -11.52 4.21 -4.77
CA MET A 190 -11.12 5.34 -3.95
C MET A 190 -9.61 5.25 -3.66
N THR A 191 -8.94 6.40 -3.66
CA THR A 191 -7.57 6.55 -3.16
C THR A 191 -7.50 6.24 -1.66
N PRO A 192 -6.30 5.93 -1.11
CA PRO A 192 -6.14 5.67 0.33
C PRO A 192 -6.79 6.70 1.26
N LEU A 193 -6.63 8.00 0.97
CA LEU A 193 -7.19 9.06 1.81
C LEU A 193 -8.71 9.16 1.68
N GLU A 194 -9.26 8.97 0.49
CA GLU A 194 -10.71 8.92 0.27
C GLU A 194 -11.33 7.75 1.03
N ARG A 195 -10.66 6.59 1.08
CA ARG A 195 -11.11 5.43 1.88
C ARG A 195 -11.16 5.74 3.37
N ILE A 196 -10.13 6.41 3.89
CA ILE A 196 -10.09 6.84 5.30
C ILE A 196 -11.21 7.85 5.56
N ALA A 197 -11.30 8.91 4.77
CA ALA A 197 -12.33 9.94 4.90
C ALA A 197 -13.74 9.36 4.84
N TRP A 198 -14.02 8.53 3.82
CA TRP A 198 -15.30 7.88 3.66
C TRP A 198 -15.67 7.00 4.86
N THR A 199 -14.70 6.26 5.42
CA THR A 199 -14.95 5.41 6.59
C THR A 199 -15.24 6.23 7.84
N TYR A 200 -14.52 7.33 8.07
CA TYR A 200 -14.80 8.27 9.16
C TYR A 200 -16.22 8.86 9.04
N THR A 201 -16.55 9.42 7.87
CA THR A 201 -17.86 10.04 7.65
C THR A 201 -19.00 9.04 7.75
N SER A 202 -18.80 7.81 7.27
CA SER A 202 -19.80 6.72 7.37
C SER A 202 -20.06 6.29 8.82
N ASN A 203 -19.18 6.68 9.74
CA ASN A 203 -19.27 6.41 11.17
C ASN A 203 -19.65 7.65 11.99
N GLY A 204 -20.03 8.75 11.33
CA GLY A 204 -20.42 10.00 11.99
C GLY A 204 -19.26 10.76 12.64
N GLU A 205 -18.02 10.46 12.26
CA GLU A 205 -16.84 11.15 12.78
C GLU A 205 -16.20 12.05 11.72
N ASP A 206 -15.57 13.13 12.18
CA ASP A 206 -14.79 14.04 11.33
C ASP A 206 -13.36 13.51 11.13
N VAL A 207 -12.89 13.54 9.89
CA VAL A 207 -11.55 13.09 9.48
C VAL A 207 -10.51 14.22 9.53
N ALA A 208 -10.92 15.48 9.72
CA ALA A 208 -10.05 16.66 9.59
C ALA A 208 -8.75 16.56 10.40
N LYS A 209 -8.80 16.02 11.61
CA LYS A 209 -7.60 15.84 12.46
C LYS A 209 -6.58 14.90 11.82
N LEU A 210 -7.03 13.77 11.28
CA LEU A 210 -6.16 12.81 10.60
C LEU A 210 -5.58 13.41 9.31
N LEU A 211 -6.42 14.09 8.53
CA LEU A 211 -5.96 14.77 7.31
C LEU A 211 -4.97 15.89 7.62
N GLY A 212 -5.12 16.62 8.73
CA GLY A 212 -4.17 17.66 9.15
C GLY A 212 -2.76 17.12 9.41
N PHE A 213 -2.65 15.94 10.02
CA PHE A 213 -1.35 15.25 10.16
C PHE A 213 -0.78 14.84 8.81
N TYR A 214 -1.60 14.35 7.88
CA TYR A 214 -1.15 13.98 6.54
C TYR A 214 -0.72 15.19 5.70
N GLU A 215 -1.48 16.29 5.79
CA GLU A 215 -1.18 17.56 5.14
C GLU A 215 0.15 18.15 5.64
N THR A 216 0.38 18.11 6.95
CA THR A 216 1.66 18.52 7.55
C THR A 216 2.81 17.69 6.96
N PHE A 217 2.63 16.38 6.83
CA PHE A 217 3.62 15.51 6.20
C PHE A 217 3.89 15.87 4.74
N LEU A 218 2.84 16.07 3.92
CA LEU A 218 3.00 16.45 2.52
C LEU A 218 3.70 17.81 2.39
N SER A 219 3.28 18.79 3.19
CA SER A 219 3.85 20.14 3.21
C SER A 219 5.36 20.09 3.50
N GLU A 220 5.77 19.35 4.54
CA GLU A 220 7.19 19.23 4.89
C GLU A 220 7.98 18.43 3.87
N ILE A 221 7.46 17.31 3.35
CA ILE A 221 8.19 16.46 2.40
C ILE A 221 8.32 17.09 1.01
N SER A 222 7.48 18.07 0.68
CA SER A 222 7.55 18.82 -0.57
C SER A 222 8.75 19.78 -0.60
N LYS A 223 9.27 20.18 0.57
CA LYS A 223 10.39 21.09 0.71
C LYS A 223 11.73 20.40 0.39
N SER A 224 12.48 21.00 -0.52
CA SER A 224 13.78 20.47 -0.98
C SER A 224 14.82 20.37 0.14
N GLU A 225 14.80 21.34 1.07
CA GLU A 225 15.72 21.40 2.21
C GLU A 225 15.41 20.26 3.19
N VAL A 226 14.13 19.99 3.45
CA VAL A 226 13.69 18.86 4.28
C VAL A 226 14.08 17.53 3.63
N ARG A 227 13.80 17.32 2.35
CA ARG A 227 14.22 16.11 1.62
C ARG A 227 15.73 15.92 1.69
N THR A 228 16.49 17.00 1.52
CA THR A 228 17.96 16.97 1.59
C THR A 228 18.44 16.61 2.99
N ALA A 229 17.88 17.22 4.04
CA ALA A 229 18.22 16.92 5.43
C ALA A 229 17.91 15.46 5.80
N LEU A 230 16.82 14.89 5.26
CA LEU A 230 16.43 13.50 5.49
C LEU A 230 17.21 12.48 4.65
N ASN A 231 17.83 12.90 3.52
CA ASN A 231 18.59 12.04 2.61
C ASN A 231 20.12 12.14 2.74
N LYS A 232 20.64 13.24 3.29
CA LYS A 232 22.09 13.49 3.46
C LYS A 232 22.54 13.35 4.92
N ALA A 233 21.88 12.51 5.70
CA ALA A 233 22.30 12.30 7.07
C ALA A 233 23.64 11.53 7.09
N GLU A 234 24.62 12.05 7.84
CA GLU A 234 25.98 11.52 7.99
C GLU A 234 26.02 10.01 8.32
N PRO A 235 27.18 9.33 8.16
CA PRO A 235 27.41 8.07 8.86
C PRO A 235 27.07 8.26 10.36
N ASN A 236 26.16 7.44 10.91
CA ASN A 236 25.48 7.60 12.22
C ASN A 236 24.23 8.50 12.23
N SER A 237 23.58 8.68 11.07
CA SER A 237 22.30 9.35 10.89
C SER A 237 21.21 8.88 11.85
N TYR A 238 21.28 7.64 12.31
CA TYR A 238 20.33 7.08 13.24
C TYR A 238 20.52 7.64 14.65
N GLU A 239 21.70 7.54 15.26
CA GLU A 239 21.96 8.02 16.62
C GLU A 239 21.58 9.51 16.74
N LYS A 240 21.92 10.28 15.70
CA LYS A 240 21.63 11.71 15.59
C LYS A 240 20.28 12.04 14.95
N ARG A 241 19.41 11.05 14.64
CA ARG A 241 18.16 11.30 13.89
C ARG A 241 17.25 12.31 14.58
N TYR A 242 17.23 12.30 15.91
CA TYR A 242 16.43 13.23 16.71
C TYR A 242 17.08 14.62 16.82
N GLU A 243 18.33 14.77 16.40
CA GLU A 243 19.00 16.06 16.23
C GLU A 243 18.60 16.74 14.92
N ILE A 244 18.09 15.98 13.93
CA ILE A 244 17.52 16.52 12.69
C ILE A 244 16.12 17.09 13.02
N PRO A 245 15.93 18.43 13.05
CA PRO A 245 14.68 19.01 13.53
C PRO A 245 13.46 18.61 12.70
N SER A 246 13.61 18.53 11.38
CA SER A 246 12.55 18.09 10.47
C SER A 246 12.15 16.64 10.69
N TYR A 247 13.11 15.74 10.93
CA TYR A 247 12.81 14.34 11.27
C TYR A 247 12.06 14.24 12.60
N LYS A 248 12.52 14.96 13.64
CA LYS A 248 11.85 14.97 14.94
C LYS A 248 10.41 15.46 14.83
N ALA A 249 10.18 16.58 14.16
CA ALA A 249 8.84 17.13 13.94
C ALA A 249 7.93 16.15 13.18
N LEU A 250 8.44 15.56 12.09
CA LEU A 250 7.71 14.57 11.30
C LEU A 250 7.43 13.27 12.07
N LYS A 251 8.35 12.87 12.95
CA LYS A 251 8.17 11.72 13.84
C LYS A 251 7.05 11.99 14.85
N ASP A 252 7.07 13.15 15.50
CA ASP A 252 6.04 13.56 16.46
C ASP A 252 4.66 13.69 15.75
N ASN A 253 4.63 14.26 14.54
CA ASN A 253 3.45 14.30 13.67
C ASN A 253 2.90 12.90 13.37
N SER A 254 3.80 11.95 13.03
CA SER A 254 3.40 10.57 12.73
C SER A 254 2.83 9.83 13.94
N ASP A 255 3.32 10.13 15.15
CA ASP A 255 2.80 9.52 16.37
C ASP A 255 1.36 9.99 16.64
N GLY A 256 1.06 11.27 16.32
CA GLY A 256 -0.31 11.79 16.30
C GLY A 256 -1.20 11.11 15.26
N PHE A 257 -0.69 10.92 14.03
CA PHE A 257 -1.40 10.22 12.96
C PHE A 257 -1.76 8.77 13.34
N VAL A 258 -0.79 8.03 13.89
CA VAL A 258 -0.98 6.66 14.38
C VAL A 258 -1.97 6.62 15.53
N ALA A 259 -1.83 7.51 16.52
CA ALA A 259 -2.72 7.57 17.67
C ALA A 259 -4.17 7.85 17.25
N GLU A 260 -4.38 8.72 16.26
CA GLU A 260 -5.70 9.04 15.74
C GLU A 260 -6.33 7.85 14.99
N LEU A 261 -5.57 7.16 14.13
CA LEU A 261 -6.02 5.95 13.46
C LEU A 261 -6.38 4.84 14.46
N LEU A 262 -5.56 4.64 15.49
CA LEU A 262 -5.80 3.65 16.53
C LEU A 262 -7.04 4.01 17.34
N ARG A 263 -7.19 5.28 17.76
CA ARG A 263 -8.38 5.77 18.47
C ARG A 263 -9.63 5.45 17.67
N PHE A 264 -9.68 5.85 16.39
CA PHE A 264 -10.82 5.61 15.53
C PHE A 264 -11.14 4.11 15.42
N THR A 265 -10.13 3.29 15.13
CA THR A 265 -10.29 1.84 14.96
C THR A 265 -10.81 1.17 16.23
N LEU A 266 -10.21 1.46 17.40
CA LEU A 266 -10.59 0.86 18.68
C LEU A 266 -11.98 1.33 19.15
N ALA A 267 -12.38 2.56 18.83
CA ALA A 267 -13.71 3.07 19.13
C ALA A 267 -14.82 2.30 18.38
N ARG A 268 -14.48 1.55 17.32
CA ARG A 268 -15.43 0.67 16.61
C ARG A 268 -15.64 -0.67 17.30
N GLY A 269 -14.97 -0.94 18.43
CA GLY A 269 -15.23 -2.11 19.26
C GLY A 269 -16.72 -2.18 19.63
N GLY A 270 -17.35 -3.33 19.38
CA GLY A 270 -18.79 -3.53 19.60
C GLY A 270 -19.70 -3.04 18.46
N THR A 271 -19.16 -2.31 17.47
CA THR A 271 -19.88 -1.96 16.23
C THR A 271 -19.39 -2.80 15.06
N TRP A 272 -18.08 -2.78 14.80
CA TRP A 272 -17.47 -3.69 13.82
C TRP A 272 -17.38 -5.10 14.40
N SER A 273 -17.34 -6.09 13.51
CA SER A 273 -17.26 -7.51 13.87
C SER A 273 -16.07 -7.78 14.81
N SER A 274 -16.30 -8.53 15.90
CA SER A 274 -15.22 -8.92 16.81
C SER A 274 -14.13 -9.71 16.08
N ARG A 275 -14.51 -10.47 15.05
CA ARG A 275 -13.58 -11.22 14.21
C ARG A 275 -12.58 -10.32 13.50
N PHE A 276 -12.98 -9.14 13.05
CA PHE A 276 -12.03 -8.18 12.46
C PHE A 276 -10.91 -7.83 13.46
N PHE A 277 -11.27 -7.55 14.72
CA PHE A 277 -10.30 -7.22 15.77
C PHE A 277 -9.44 -8.39 16.19
N GLU A 278 -9.99 -9.61 16.24
CA GLU A 278 -9.23 -10.82 16.57
C GLU A 278 -8.02 -11.01 15.64
N TYR A 279 -8.20 -10.80 14.34
CA TYR A 279 -7.13 -10.94 13.35
C TYR A 279 -6.12 -9.78 13.33
N LEU A 280 -6.35 -8.72 14.10
CA LEU A 280 -5.29 -7.73 14.36
C LEU A 280 -4.24 -8.26 15.35
N ILE A 281 -4.55 -9.35 16.06
CA ILE A 281 -3.70 -9.95 17.10
C ILE A 281 -3.02 -11.23 16.61
N TYR A 282 -3.74 -12.16 15.96
CA TYR A 282 -3.23 -13.48 15.58
C TYR A 282 -3.64 -13.93 14.17
#